data_AF-A0A3N5YQC3-F1
#
_entry.id   AF-A0A3N5YQC3-F1
#
_cell.length_a   1.000
_cell.length_b   1.000
_cell.length_c   1.000
_cell.angle_alpha   90.00
_cell.angle_beta   90.00
_cell.angle_gamma   90.00
#
_symmetry.space_group_name_H-M   'P 1'
#
loop_
_entity.id
_entity.type
_entity.pdbx_description
1 polymer ?
#
loop_
_entity_poly.entity_id
_entity_poly.type
_entity_poly.pdbx_seq_one_letter_code
_entity_poly.pdbx_strand_id
1 'polypeptide(L)'
;MSLGEFYALAAAFVVLAIVIIVLPLTLARSSKARDALTNAQLVKGRLQEIEREVAEGVLGKEDKANAEKEVKLALVDERQETKALSSVSVGVMLFGALVAISVGAWVYANVNHLDGVMDAAQAPENLQSLSAKLLDPELAQTIQPDDIQQLALALRLRLRDEPEDAQGWMFLGRLRVTLGQLEESVAAYERSLQLRPDNTPTRVSYAQALMMTNQEASLKKAQNELSALLAQSPDNDNLALMMAVTSAQLGDAEIAQANFDKIKDKLAPDNPMRQTLEQRLAELGGVAKADQDNRALEITVDIAEALRGQVPESGFLVVFARSGEAKQGMPIAVKRQAITGFPITLTLSDSDAMLPELTLFNFDAVNLTARISNTPDVSAQAGDLEGNLVITSIATGPNSYTIEINKEIQ
;
A
#
# COMPACT_ATOMS: atom_id res chain seq x y z
N MET A 1 0.40 9.15 -14.63
CA MET A 1 -0.37 10.14 -13.84
C MET A 1 -1.33 9.34 -12.98
N SER A 2 -1.18 9.39 -11.66
CA SER A 2 -2.09 8.64 -10.78
C SER A 2 -3.52 9.18 -10.92
N LEU A 3 -4.53 8.35 -10.68
CA LEU A 3 -5.94 8.77 -10.72
C LEU A 3 -6.18 10.00 -9.80
N GLY A 4 -5.46 10.04 -8.67
CA GLY A 4 -5.46 11.16 -7.73
C GLY A 4 -4.84 12.44 -8.29
N GLU A 5 -3.70 12.36 -9.00
CA GLU A 5 -3.08 13.52 -9.67
C GLU A 5 -4.01 14.11 -10.73
N PHE A 6 -4.72 13.27 -11.49
CA PHE A 6 -5.67 13.71 -12.49
C PHE A 6 -6.85 14.47 -11.87
N TYR A 7 -7.51 13.91 -10.84
CA TYR A 7 -8.62 14.59 -10.17
C TYR A 7 -8.19 15.87 -9.47
N ALA A 8 -6.99 15.90 -8.88
CA ALA A 8 -6.43 17.10 -8.26
C ALA A 8 -6.23 18.22 -9.28
N LEU A 9 -5.69 17.90 -10.46
CA LEU A 9 -5.49 18.87 -11.53
C LEU A 9 -6.82 19.35 -12.13
N ALA A 10 -7.77 18.45 -12.36
CA ALA A 10 -9.10 18.78 -12.85
C ALA A 10 -9.85 19.70 -11.85
N ALA A 11 -9.80 19.39 -10.56
CA ALA A 11 -10.39 20.22 -9.51
C ALA A 11 -9.72 21.60 -9.43
N ALA A 12 -8.40 21.67 -9.56
CA ALA A 12 -7.66 22.94 -9.56
C ALA A 12 -8.08 23.85 -10.73
N PHE A 13 -8.30 23.30 -11.93
CA PHE A 13 -8.77 24.05 -13.08
C PHE A 13 -10.20 24.56 -12.93
N VAL A 14 -11.10 23.75 -12.35
CA VAL A 14 -12.48 24.17 -12.06
C VAL A 14 -12.51 25.32 -11.04
N VAL A 15 -11.71 25.22 -9.97
CA VAL A 15 -11.60 26.27 -8.96
C VAL A 15 -11.04 27.56 -9.58
N LEU A 16 -10.00 27.46 -10.42
CA LEU A 16 -9.43 28.61 -11.11
C LEU A 16 -10.47 29.31 -12.01
N ALA A 17 -11.27 28.53 -12.75
CA ALA A 17 -12.34 29.06 -13.59
C ALA A 17 -13.44 29.77 -12.76
N ILE A 18 -13.84 29.19 -11.62
CA ILE A 18 -14.82 29.80 -10.71
C ILE A 18 -14.26 31.10 -10.12
N VAL A 19 -13.00 31.14 -9.71
CA VAL A 19 -12.37 32.36 -9.16
C VAL A 19 -12.32 33.47 -10.22
N ILE A 20 -11.91 33.15 -11.45
CA ILE A 20 -11.84 34.13 -12.55
C ILE A 20 -13.22 34.70 -12.90
N ILE A 21 -14.29 33.92 -12.78
CA ILE A 21 -15.65 34.36 -13.13
C ILE A 21 -16.33 35.06 -11.95
N VAL A 22 -16.31 34.46 -10.76
CA VAL A 22 -17.12 34.91 -9.62
C VAL A 22 -16.49 36.10 -8.90
N LEU A 23 -15.16 36.11 -8.72
CA LEU A 23 -14.46 37.17 -8.00
C LEU A 23 -14.67 38.58 -8.61
N PRO A 24 -14.53 38.79 -9.94
CA PRO A 24 -14.80 40.12 -10.52
C PRO A 24 -16.29 40.50 -10.44
N LEU A 25 -17.21 39.54 -10.51
CA LEU A 25 -18.65 39.80 -10.41
C LEU A 25 -19.07 40.26 -9.00
N THR A 26 -18.50 39.66 -7.95
CA THR A 26 -18.81 40.03 -6.57
C THR A 26 -18.19 41.37 -6.18
N LEU A 27 -16.96 41.64 -6.62
CA LEU A 27 -16.25 42.90 -6.32
C LEU A 27 -16.86 44.09 -7.09
N ALA A 28 -17.26 43.91 -8.35
CA ALA A 28 -17.86 44.96 -9.17
C ALA A 28 -19.26 45.41 -8.67
N ARG A 29 -20.01 44.52 -8.03
CA ARG A 29 -21.37 44.82 -7.53
C ARG A 29 -21.35 45.67 -6.25
N SER A 30 -20.33 45.49 -5.41
CA SER A 30 -20.14 46.25 -4.16
C SER A 30 -19.72 47.70 -4.42
N SER A 31 -18.86 47.96 -5.42
CA SER A 31 -18.42 49.33 -5.76
C SER A 31 -19.59 50.16 -6.33
N LYS A 32 -20.32 49.64 -7.33
CA LYS A 32 -21.44 50.36 -7.97
C LYS A 32 -22.53 50.82 -7.01
N ALA A 33 -22.83 50.03 -5.97
CA ALA A 33 -23.83 50.40 -4.96
C ALA A 33 -23.34 51.49 -4.00
N ARG A 34 -22.05 51.49 -3.67
CA ARG A 34 -21.43 52.45 -2.73
C ARG A 34 -21.19 53.80 -3.40
N ASP A 35 -20.76 53.81 -4.66
CA ASP A 35 -20.48 55.04 -5.42
C ASP A 35 -21.78 55.80 -5.78
N ALA A 36 -22.87 55.08 -6.08
CA ALA A 36 -24.16 55.67 -6.39
C ALA A 36 -24.81 56.41 -5.21
N LEU A 37 -24.62 55.92 -3.98
CA LEU A 37 -25.14 56.55 -2.76
C LEU A 37 -24.37 57.82 -2.41
N THR A 38 -23.05 57.83 -2.58
CA THR A 38 -22.17 58.98 -2.28
C THR A 38 -22.42 60.14 -3.25
N ASN A 39 -22.59 59.86 -4.55
CA ASN A 39 -22.80 60.89 -5.57
C ASN A 39 -24.20 61.53 -5.47
N ALA A 40 -25.24 60.75 -5.14
CA ALA A 40 -26.59 61.28 -4.93
C ALA A 40 -26.68 62.22 -3.72
N GLN A 41 -25.94 61.91 -2.64
CA GLN A 41 -25.86 62.77 -1.46
C GLN A 41 -25.12 64.09 -1.76
N LEU A 42 -24.04 64.04 -2.53
CA LEU A 42 -23.27 65.23 -2.92
C LEU A 42 -24.11 66.19 -3.79
N VAL A 43 -24.86 65.68 -4.76
CA VAL A 43 -25.75 66.48 -5.62
C VAL A 43 -26.86 67.12 -4.80
N LYS A 44 -27.47 66.36 -3.87
CA LYS A 44 -28.49 66.91 -2.96
C LYS A 44 -27.93 68.06 -2.12
N GLY A 45 -26.70 67.93 -1.62
CA GLY A 45 -26.02 69.00 -0.88
C GLY A 45 -25.80 70.25 -1.73
N ARG A 46 -25.32 70.10 -2.98
CA ARG A 46 -25.11 71.22 -3.90
C ARG A 46 -26.40 71.94 -4.30
N LEU A 47 -27.48 71.20 -4.51
CA LEU A 47 -28.79 71.81 -4.77
C LEU A 47 -29.28 72.63 -3.56
N GLN A 48 -29.12 72.11 -2.34
CA GLN A 48 -29.48 72.85 -1.12
C GLN A 48 -28.63 74.12 -0.91
N GLU A 49 -27.35 74.07 -1.28
CA GLU A 49 -26.45 75.22 -1.24
C GLU A 49 -26.90 76.33 -2.20
N ILE A 50 -27.25 75.97 -3.45
CA ILE A 50 -27.83 76.91 -4.44
C ILE A 50 -29.12 77.53 -3.91
N GLU A 51 -30.00 76.76 -3.26
CA GLU A 51 -31.22 77.31 -2.67
C GLU A 51 -30.94 78.32 -1.56
N ARG A 52 -29.92 78.05 -0.73
CA ARG A 52 -29.49 78.98 0.32
C ARG A 52 -28.91 80.26 -0.28
N GLU A 53 -28.06 80.17 -1.29
CA GLU A 53 -27.46 81.34 -1.96
C GLU A 53 -28.52 82.24 -2.61
N VAL A 54 -29.60 81.66 -3.14
CA VAL A 54 -30.75 82.43 -3.64
C VAL A 54 -31.54 83.09 -2.51
N ALA A 55 -31.71 82.40 -1.38
CA ALA A 55 -32.39 82.96 -0.20
C ALA A 55 -31.59 84.10 0.46
N GLU A 56 -30.27 84.01 0.44
CA GLU A 56 -29.34 85.02 0.94
C GLU A 56 -29.11 86.18 -0.06
N GLY A 57 -29.70 86.08 -1.27
CA GLY A 57 -29.63 87.11 -2.30
C GLY A 57 -28.29 87.17 -3.06
N VAL A 58 -27.43 86.18 -2.86
CA VAL A 58 -26.13 86.03 -3.54
C VAL A 58 -26.31 85.59 -4.99
N LEU A 59 -27.31 84.74 -5.25
CA LEU A 59 -27.67 84.27 -6.59
C LEU A 59 -29.04 84.79 -7.02
N GLY A 60 -29.13 85.33 -8.24
CA GLY A 60 -30.38 85.80 -8.82
C GLY A 60 -31.41 84.67 -8.98
N LYS A 61 -32.69 84.96 -8.74
CA LYS A 61 -33.77 83.97 -8.87
C LYS A 61 -33.91 83.42 -10.30
N GLU A 62 -33.58 84.21 -11.31
CA GLU A 62 -33.60 83.79 -12.71
C GLU A 62 -32.42 82.84 -13.03
N ASP A 63 -31.29 82.99 -12.32
CA ASP A 63 -30.08 82.19 -12.55
C ASP A 63 -30.12 80.82 -11.84
N LYS A 64 -30.96 80.66 -10.82
CA LYS A 64 -31.17 79.39 -10.10
C LYS A 64 -31.44 78.22 -11.04
N ALA A 65 -32.33 78.42 -12.01
CA ALA A 65 -32.74 77.37 -12.94
C ALA A 65 -31.57 76.87 -13.81
N ASN A 66 -30.65 77.77 -14.17
CA ASN A 66 -29.45 77.42 -14.95
C ASN A 66 -28.43 76.68 -14.09
N ALA A 67 -28.16 77.14 -12.87
CA ALA A 67 -27.24 76.47 -11.94
C ALA A 67 -27.72 75.04 -11.59
N GLU A 68 -29.01 74.85 -11.32
CA GLU A 68 -29.56 73.51 -11.11
C GLU A 68 -29.44 72.62 -12.35
N LYS A 69 -29.62 73.20 -13.54
CA LYS A 69 -29.52 72.48 -14.80
C LYS A 69 -28.09 72.04 -15.06
N GLU A 70 -27.10 72.87 -14.78
CA GLU A 70 -25.68 72.52 -14.91
C GLU A 70 -25.28 71.38 -13.96
N VAL A 71 -25.70 71.43 -12.69
CA VAL A 71 -25.45 70.34 -11.72
C VAL A 71 -26.09 69.03 -12.19
N LYS A 72 -27.32 69.09 -12.73
CA LYS A 72 -28.01 67.92 -13.28
C LYS A 72 -27.33 67.38 -14.55
N LEU A 73 -26.80 68.26 -15.41
CA LEU A 73 -26.04 67.88 -16.61
C LEU A 73 -24.69 67.25 -16.26
N ALA A 74 -23.95 67.82 -15.31
CA ALA A 74 -22.68 67.27 -14.82
C ALA A 74 -22.85 65.85 -14.28
N LEU A 75 -23.96 65.57 -13.57
CA LEU A 75 -24.29 64.22 -13.08
C LEU A 75 -24.56 63.22 -14.23
N VAL A 76 -25.09 63.69 -15.35
CA VAL A 76 -25.39 62.85 -16.52
C VAL A 76 -24.11 62.50 -17.27
N ASP A 77 -23.16 63.44 -17.40
CA ASP A 77 -21.87 63.20 -18.07
C ASP A 77 -20.93 62.31 -17.25
N GLU A 78 -20.88 62.46 -15.92
CA GLU A 78 -20.05 61.60 -15.04
C GLU A 78 -20.51 60.12 -15.05
N ARG A 79 -21.82 59.88 -15.30
CA ARG A 79 -22.37 58.53 -15.54
C ARG A 79 -21.90 57.91 -16.87
N GLN A 80 -21.46 58.71 -17.83
CA GLN A 80 -20.97 58.19 -19.12
C GLN A 80 -19.50 57.78 -19.04
N GLU A 81 -18.66 58.52 -18.32
CA GLU A 81 -17.23 58.15 -18.16
C GLU A 81 -17.02 56.90 -17.30
N THR A 82 -17.81 56.71 -16.22
CA THR A 82 -17.70 55.52 -15.36
C THR A 82 -18.18 54.21 -16.03
N LYS A 83 -18.90 54.29 -17.16
CA LYS A 83 -19.30 53.11 -17.94
C LYS A 83 -18.13 52.46 -18.69
N ALA A 84 -17.04 53.20 -18.95
CA ALA A 84 -15.95 52.73 -19.80
C ALA A 84 -14.99 51.73 -19.12
N LEU A 85 -15.00 51.61 -17.79
CA LEU A 85 -13.97 50.88 -17.04
C LEU A 85 -14.45 49.57 -16.36
N SER A 86 -15.66 49.05 -16.65
CA SER A 86 -16.14 47.82 -15.97
C SER A 86 -17.01 46.88 -16.81
N SER A 87 -16.50 46.43 -17.96
CA SER A 87 -17.03 45.21 -18.57
C SER A 87 -15.91 44.41 -19.24
N VAL A 88 -15.57 43.25 -18.66
CA VAL A 88 -14.95 42.17 -19.45
C VAL A 88 -15.87 41.96 -20.65
N SER A 89 -15.34 42.10 -21.87
CA SER A 89 -16.20 42.05 -23.05
C SER A 89 -16.89 40.69 -23.12
N VAL A 90 -18.17 40.68 -23.49
CA VAL A 90 -18.92 39.44 -23.69
C VAL A 90 -18.19 38.51 -24.67
N GLY A 91 -17.42 39.08 -25.61
CA GLY A 91 -16.53 38.34 -26.50
C GLY A 91 -15.42 37.56 -25.78
N VAL A 92 -14.77 38.13 -24.76
CA VAL A 92 -13.75 37.44 -23.96
C VAL A 92 -14.36 36.32 -23.12
N MET A 93 -15.54 36.54 -22.53
CA MET A 93 -16.26 35.48 -21.81
C MET A 93 -16.73 34.35 -22.72
N LEU A 94 -17.27 34.68 -23.90
CA LEU A 94 -17.67 33.68 -24.89
C LEU A 94 -16.46 32.91 -25.42
N PHE A 95 -15.34 33.59 -25.67
CA PHE A 95 -14.10 32.93 -26.08
C PHE A 95 -13.56 32.00 -25.00
N GLY A 96 -13.51 32.44 -23.75
CA GLY A 96 -13.12 31.60 -22.62
C GLY A 96 -14.03 30.38 -22.42
N ALA A 97 -15.35 30.56 -22.56
CA ALA A 97 -16.32 29.47 -22.51
C ALA A 97 -16.12 28.46 -23.65
N LEU A 98 -15.86 28.95 -24.87
CA LEU A 98 -15.64 28.12 -26.05
C LEU A 98 -14.34 27.32 -25.94
N VAL A 99 -13.26 27.92 -25.42
CA VAL A 99 -12.02 27.22 -25.08
C VAL A 99 -12.25 26.17 -24.00
N ALA A 100 -12.98 26.50 -22.92
CA ALA A 100 -13.27 25.55 -21.84
C ALA A 100 -14.10 24.35 -22.33
N ILE A 101 -15.12 24.58 -23.16
CA ILE A 101 -15.92 23.53 -23.78
C ILE A 101 -15.06 22.70 -24.73
N SER A 102 -14.18 23.32 -25.52
CA SER A 102 -13.32 22.62 -26.48
C SER A 102 -12.28 21.75 -25.78
N VAL A 103 -11.66 22.24 -24.71
CA VAL A 103 -10.74 21.46 -23.87
C VAL A 103 -11.50 20.36 -23.14
N GLY A 104 -12.69 20.63 -22.61
CA GLY A 104 -13.55 19.63 -21.98
C GLY A 104 -13.95 18.52 -22.95
N ALA A 105 -14.34 18.89 -24.18
CA ALA A 105 -14.66 17.94 -25.24
C ALA A 105 -13.42 17.15 -25.69
N TRP A 106 -12.25 17.78 -25.78
CA TRP A 106 -10.99 17.12 -26.11
C TRP A 106 -10.57 16.14 -25.00
N VAL A 107 -10.62 16.54 -23.73
CA VAL A 107 -10.36 15.64 -22.59
C VAL A 107 -11.38 14.50 -22.57
N TYR A 108 -12.67 14.79 -22.75
CA TYR A 108 -13.70 13.77 -22.81
C TYR A 108 -13.44 12.78 -23.95
N ALA A 109 -13.07 13.25 -25.14
CA ALA A 109 -12.76 12.38 -26.28
C ALA A 109 -11.47 11.56 -26.12
N ASN A 110 -10.48 12.06 -25.36
CA ASN A 110 -9.22 11.34 -25.13
C ASN A 110 -9.28 10.38 -23.92
N VAL A 111 -10.11 10.69 -22.92
CA VAL A 111 -10.27 9.87 -21.71
C VAL A 111 -11.39 8.84 -21.87
N ASN A 112 -12.46 9.20 -22.57
CA ASN A 112 -13.54 8.28 -22.92
C ASN A 112 -13.21 7.69 -24.29
N HIS A 113 -12.86 6.41 -24.35
CA HIS A 113 -12.67 5.66 -25.59
C HIS A 113 -14.03 5.55 -26.34
N LEU A 114 -14.45 6.65 -26.98
CA LEU A 114 -15.73 6.76 -27.70
C LEU A 114 -15.83 5.77 -28.87
N ASP A 115 -14.70 5.34 -29.43
CA ASP A 115 -14.63 4.24 -30.40
C ASP A 115 -15.26 2.95 -29.84
N GLY A 116 -15.05 2.69 -28.54
CA GLY A 116 -15.64 1.57 -27.83
C GLY A 116 -17.16 1.61 -27.71
N VAL A 117 -17.82 2.75 -27.92
CA VAL A 117 -19.29 2.87 -27.90
C VAL A 117 -19.91 2.43 -29.23
N MET A 118 -19.23 2.67 -30.36
CA MET A 118 -19.67 2.14 -31.65
C MET A 118 -19.36 0.63 -31.77
N ASP A 119 -18.22 0.19 -31.25
CA ASP A 119 -17.88 -1.24 -31.15
C ASP A 119 -18.77 -1.99 -30.15
N ALA A 120 -19.20 -1.34 -29.07
CA ALA A 120 -20.16 -1.89 -28.11
C ALA A 120 -21.53 -2.23 -28.73
N ALA A 121 -21.92 -1.54 -29.81
CA ALA A 121 -23.16 -1.83 -30.52
C ALA A 121 -23.08 -3.09 -31.40
N GLN A 122 -21.88 -3.47 -31.85
CA GLN A 122 -21.61 -4.66 -32.69
C GLN A 122 -20.96 -5.82 -31.92
N ALA A 123 -20.58 -5.57 -30.66
CA ALA A 123 -19.92 -6.51 -29.76
C ALA A 123 -20.53 -7.93 -29.69
N PRO A 124 -21.86 -8.15 -29.67
CA PRO A 124 -22.42 -9.50 -29.62
C PRO A 124 -22.14 -10.36 -30.86
N GLU A 125 -22.18 -9.77 -32.06
CA GLU A 125 -21.84 -10.46 -33.32
C GLU A 125 -20.33 -10.70 -33.44
N ASN A 126 -19.53 -9.73 -32.98
CA ASN A 126 -18.07 -9.83 -32.94
C ASN A 126 -17.61 -10.90 -31.94
N LEU A 127 -18.31 -11.09 -30.81
CA LEU A 127 -17.95 -12.12 -29.83
C LEU A 127 -18.07 -13.53 -30.40
N GLN A 128 -19.12 -13.85 -31.16
CA GLN A 128 -19.29 -15.17 -31.76
C GLN A 128 -18.24 -15.44 -32.85
N SER A 129 -17.99 -14.45 -33.72
CA SER A 129 -17.02 -14.59 -34.81
C SER A 129 -15.56 -14.62 -34.31
N LEU A 130 -15.19 -13.79 -33.32
CA LEU A 130 -13.86 -13.85 -32.71
C LEU A 130 -13.66 -15.12 -31.85
N SER A 131 -14.69 -15.56 -31.12
CA SER A 131 -14.61 -16.84 -30.40
C SER A 131 -14.43 -18.01 -31.37
N ALA A 132 -15.10 -17.98 -32.54
CA ALA A 132 -14.91 -18.97 -33.59
C ALA A 132 -13.49 -18.93 -34.18
N LYS A 133 -12.92 -17.73 -34.42
CA LYS A 133 -11.52 -17.58 -34.86
C LYS A 133 -10.51 -18.17 -33.87
N LEU A 134 -10.78 -18.08 -32.56
CA LEU A 134 -9.91 -18.66 -31.52
C LEU A 134 -9.97 -20.19 -31.46
N LEU A 135 -11.06 -20.79 -31.96
CA LEU A 135 -11.24 -22.25 -32.00
C LEU A 135 -10.63 -22.88 -33.26
N ASP A 136 -10.30 -22.07 -34.27
CA ASP A 136 -9.64 -22.49 -35.50
C ASP A 136 -8.11 -22.29 -35.39
N PRO A 137 -7.30 -23.36 -35.42
CA PRO A 137 -5.84 -23.28 -35.27
C PRO A 137 -5.12 -22.43 -36.33
N GLU A 138 -5.68 -22.29 -37.54
CA GLU A 138 -5.11 -21.45 -38.59
C GLU A 138 -5.44 -19.98 -38.36
N LEU A 139 -6.68 -19.68 -37.94
CA LEU A 139 -7.12 -18.31 -37.68
C LEU A 139 -6.63 -17.76 -36.35
N ALA A 140 -6.40 -18.62 -35.35
CA ALA A 140 -5.84 -18.23 -34.06
C ALA A 140 -4.46 -17.55 -34.21
N GLN A 141 -3.69 -17.87 -35.25
CA GLN A 141 -2.39 -17.25 -35.54
C GLN A 141 -2.51 -15.84 -36.12
N THR A 142 -3.72 -15.45 -36.57
CA THR A 142 -3.98 -14.13 -37.16
C THR A 142 -4.51 -13.11 -36.16
N ILE A 143 -4.83 -13.55 -34.92
CA ILE A 143 -5.34 -12.70 -33.84
C ILE A 143 -4.36 -11.56 -33.54
N GLN A 144 -4.81 -10.33 -33.73
CA GLN A 144 -4.08 -9.13 -33.36
C GLN A 144 -4.42 -8.68 -31.93
N PRO A 145 -3.58 -7.86 -31.28
CA PRO A 145 -3.91 -7.28 -29.97
C PRO A 145 -5.26 -6.54 -29.95
N ASP A 146 -5.64 -5.91 -31.05
CA ASP A 146 -6.92 -5.21 -31.19
C ASP A 146 -8.12 -6.16 -31.12
N ASP A 147 -8.02 -7.35 -31.74
CA ASP A 147 -9.05 -8.39 -31.64
C ASP A 147 -9.28 -8.81 -30.18
N ILE A 148 -8.21 -8.94 -29.39
CA ILE A 148 -8.29 -9.31 -27.96
C ILE A 148 -8.97 -8.19 -27.16
N GLN A 149 -8.71 -6.92 -27.49
CA GLN A 149 -9.37 -5.78 -26.84
C GLN A 149 -10.87 -5.77 -27.16
N GLN A 150 -11.25 -5.96 -28.42
CA GLN A 150 -12.64 -6.04 -28.85
C GLN A 150 -13.37 -7.21 -28.17
N LEU A 151 -12.72 -8.38 -28.07
CA LEU A 151 -13.28 -9.52 -27.37
C LEU A 151 -13.49 -9.25 -25.87
N ALA A 152 -12.51 -8.63 -25.21
CA ALA A 152 -12.62 -8.26 -23.79
C ALA A 152 -13.73 -7.22 -23.55
N LEU A 153 -13.94 -6.28 -24.48
CA LEU A 153 -15.03 -5.32 -24.43
C LEU A 153 -16.39 -6.00 -24.62
N ALA A 154 -16.52 -6.85 -25.64
CA ALA A 154 -17.75 -7.57 -25.91
C ALA A 154 -18.16 -8.49 -24.75
N LEU A 155 -17.19 -9.19 -24.17
CA LEU A 155 -17.42 -10.05 -23.02
C LEU A 155 -17.83 -9.24 -21.79
N ARG A 156 -17.22 -8.07 -21.56
CA ARG A 156 -17.62 -7.15 -20.48
C ARG A 156 -19.06 -6.66 -20.64
N LEU A 157 -19.50 -6.33 -21.86
CA LEU A 157 -20.87 -5.89 -22.12
C LEU A 157 -21.87 -7.01 -21.88
N ARG A 158 -21.56 -8.23 -22.35
CA ARG A 158 -22.38 -9.40 -22.05
C ARG A 158 -22.49 -9.64 -20.55
N LEU A 159 -21.39 -9.57 -19.81
CA LEU A 159 -21.36 -9.79 -18.35
C LEU A 159 -22.08 -8.69 -17.56
N ARG A 160 -22.37 -7.53 -18.16
CA ARG A 160 -23.26 -6.54 -17.58
C ARG A 160 -24.70 -7.05 -17.56
N ASP A 161 -25.12 -7.71 -18.63
CA ASP A 161 -26.47 -8.21 -18.80
C ASP A 161 -26.63 -9.62 -18.18
N GLU A 162 -25.53 -10.39 -18.11
CA GLU A 162 -25.41 -11.72 -17.49
C GLU A 162 -24.37 -11.73 -16.34
N PRO A 163 -24.60 -11.03 -15.22
CA PRO A 163 -23.60 -10.83 -14.16
C PRO A 163 -23.27 -12.07 -13.32
N GLU A 164 -24.02 -13.16 -13.50
CA GLU A 164 -23.86 -14.44 -12.80
C GLU A 164 -23.06 -15.47 -13.61
N ASP A 165 -22.58 -15.13 -14.81
CA ASP A 165 -21.71 -16.01 -15.59
C ASP A 165 -20.27 -16.02 -15.04
N ALA A 166 -20.02 -16.91 -14.08
CA ALA A 166 -18.70 -17.12 -13.49
C ALA A 166 -17.63 -17.46 -14.54
N GLN A 167 -17.98 -18.19 -15.60
CA GLN A 167 -17.02 -18.60 -16.62
C GLN A 167 -16.65 -17.43 -17.53
N GLY A 168 -17.62 -16.59 -17.89
CA GLY A 168 -17.36 -15.35 -18.61
C GLY A 168 -16.44 -14.41 -17.80
N TRP A 169 -16.66 -14.26 -16.49
CA TRP A 169 -15.75 -13.48 -15.63
C TRP A 169 -14.31 -14.03 -15.61
N MET A 170 -14.14 -15.37 -15.56
CA MET A 170 -12.82 -16.01 -15.66
C MET A 170 -12.15 -15.72 -17.01
N PHE A 171 -12.88 -15.84 -18.12
CA PHE A 171 -12.32 -15.56 -19.44
C PHE A 171 -11.95 -14.08 -19.60
N LEU A 172 -12.77 -13.17 -19.06
CA LEU A 172 -12.44 -11.75 -19.04
C LEU A 172 -11.12 -11.52 -18.29
N GLY A 173 -10.93 -12.17 -17.15
CA GLY A 173 -9.66 -12.14 -16.42
C GLY A 173 -8.47 -12.56 -17.29
N ARG A 174 -8.58 -13.69 -17.98
CA ARG A 174 -7.51 -14.19 -18.89
C ARG A 174 -7.18 -13.19 -20.00
N LEU A 175 -8.19 -12.63 -20.66
CA LEU A 175 -7.99 -11.65 -21.72
C LEU A 175 -7.30 -10.40 -21.18
N ARG A 176 -7.69 -9.94 -19.98
CA ARG A 176 -7.07 -8.78 -19.32
C ARG A 176 -5.60 -9.05 -18.95
N VAL A 177 -5.23 -10.26 -18.53
CA VAL A 177 -3.81 -10.66 -18.36
C VAL A 177 -3.05 -10.51 -19.68
N THR A 178 -3.59 -11.05 -20.78
CA THR A 178 -2.96 -10.96 -22.11
C THR A 178 -2.76 -9.52 -22.57
N LEU A 179 -3.67 -8.62 -22.19
CA LEU A 179 -3.59 -7.19 -22.48
C LEU A 179 -2.70 -6.39 -21.51
N GLY A 180 -2.10 -7.04 -20.50
CA GLY A 180 -1.29 -6.39 -19.47
C GLY A 180 -2.11 -5.60 -18.44
N GLN A 181 -3.44 -5.76 -18.43
CA GLN A 181 -4.39 -5.08 -17.54
C GLN A 181 -4.59 -5.92 -16.27
N LEU A 182 -3.54 -5.97 -15.45
CA LEU A 182 -3.44 -6.92 -14.33
C LEU A 182 -4.45 -6.65 -13.22
N GLU A 183 -4.73 -5.38 -12.90
CA GLU A 183 -5.71 -5.00 -11.87
C GLU A 183 -7.14 -5.39 -12.27
N GLU A 184 -7.53 -5.08 -13.51
CA GLU A 184 -8.84 -5.45 -14.05
C GLU A 184 -8.99 -6.97 -14.17
N SER A 185 -7.88 -7.67 -14.46
CA SER A 185 -7.84 -9.13 -14.45
C SER A 185 -8.13 -9.70 -13.06
N VAL A 186 -7.44 -9.20 -12.02
CA VAL A 186 -7.64 -9.60 -10.62
C VAL A 186 -9.11 -9.42 -10.22
N ALA A 187 -9.71 -8.27 -10.54
CA ALA A 187 -11.13 -8.02 -10.25
C ALA A 187 -12.08 -8.98 -10.97
N ALA A 188 -11.81 -9.31 -12.24
CA ALA A 188 -12.63 -10.25 -12.99
C ALA A 188 -12.54 -11.68 -12.41
N TYR A 189 -11.35 -12.12 -12.01
CA TYR A 189 -11.18 -13.41 -11.32
C TYR A 189 -11.85 -13.43 -9.95
N GLU A 190 -11.73 -12.37 -9.15
CA GLU A 190 -12.44 -12.27 -7.87
C GLU A 190 -13.94 -12.41 -8.08
N ARG A 191 -14.51 -11.75 -9.09
CA ARG A 191 -15.93 -11.89 -9.41
C ARG A 191 -16.31 -13.30 -9.85
N SER A 192 -15.47 -13.97 -10.64
CA SER A 192 -15.65 -15.38 -11.01
C SER A 192 -15.68 -16.30 -9.78
N LEU A 193 -14.72 -16.11 -8.86
CA LEU A 193 -14.57 -16.92 -7.65
C LEU A 193 -15.64 -16.62 -6.58
N GLN A 194 -16.22 -15.42 -6.56
CA GLN A 194 -17.42 -15.14 -5.76
C GLN A 194 -18.61 -15.99 -6.19
N LEU A 195 -18.77 -16.20 -7.51
CA LEU A 195 -19.88 -16.97 -8.08
C LEU A 195 -19.60 -18.48 -8.02
N ARG A 196 -18.33 -18.88 -8.18
CA ARG A 196 -17.90 -20.28 -8.12
C ARG A 196 -16.59 -20.43 -7.33
N PRO A 197 -16.66 -20.48 -5.99
CA PRO A 197 -15.48 -20.52 -5.13
C PRO A 197 -14.59 -21.74 -5.36
N ASP A 198 -15.15 -22.89 -5.75
CA ASP A 198 -14.40 -24.14 -5.83
C ASP A 198 -13.76 -24.39 -7.22
N ASN A 199 -13.71 -23.38 -8.08
CA ASN A 199 -13.10 -23.52 -9.39
C ASN A 199 -11.56 -23.46 -9.31
N THR A 200 -10.93 -24.61 -9.09
CA THR A 200 -9.47 -24.75 -8.99
C THR A 200 -8.72 -24.11 -10.17
N PRO A 201 -9.10 -24.32 -11.45
CA PRO A 201 -8.40 -23.66 -12.56
C PRO A 201 -8.45 -22.13 -12.50
N THR A 202 -9.58 -21.55 -12.07
CA THR A 202 -9.72 -20.09 -11.90
C THR A 202 -8.87 -19.59 -10.75
N ARG A 203 -8.81 -20.32 -9.63
CA ARG A 203 -7.93 -19.98 -8.49
C ARG A 203 -6.46 -19.96 -8.88
N VAL A 204 -6.01 -20.92 -9.70
CA VAL A 204 -4.62 -20.94 -10.21
C VAL A 204 -4.36 -19.71 -11.08
N SER A 205 -5.25 -19.41 -12.03
CA SER A 205 -5.12 -18.21 -12.88
C SER A 205 -5.18 -16.91 -12.07
N TYR A 206 -5.98 -16.87 -11.01
CA TYR A 206 -6.08 -15.74 -10.09
C TYR A 206 -4.77 -15.53 -9.31
N ALA A 207 -4.22 -16.59 -8.71
CA ALA A 207 -2.93 -16.52 -8.02
C ALA A 207 -1.81 -16.06 -8.96
N GLN A 208 -1.80 -16.54 -10.21
CA GLN A 208 -0.83 -16.09 -11.21
C GLN A 208 -0.99 -14.59 -11.54
N ALA A 209 -2.22 -14.12 -11.75
CA ALA A 209 -2.48 -12.71 -12.02
C ALA A 209 -2.03 -11.82 -10.84
N LEU A 210 -2.31 -12.26 -9.60
CA LEU A 210 -1.84 -11.58 -8.39
C LEU A 210 -0.31 -11.50 -8.33
N MET A 211 0.40 -12.58 -8.64
CA MET A 211 1.87 -12.59 -8.70
C MET A 211 2.41 -11.59 -9.72
N MET A 212 1.76 -11.47 -10.89
CA MET A 212 2.18 -10.57 -11.95
C MET A 212 2.05 -9.09 -11.56
N THR A 213 1.14 -8.73 -10.64
CA THR A 213 1.00 -7.34 -10.17
C THR A 213 2.27 -6.84 -9.46
N ASN A 214 3.07 -7.75 -8.90
CA ASN A 214 4.28 -7.47 -8.13
C ASN A 214 4.05 -6.48 -6.96
N GLN A 215 2.83 -6.47 -6.41
CA GLN A 215 2.46 -5.69 -5.23
C GLN A 215 2.43 -6.61 -4.00
N GLU A 216 3.00 -6.15 -2.89
CA GLU A 216 3.09 -6.95 -1.65
C GLU A 216 1.71 -7.46 -1.18
N ALA A 217 0.68 -6.62 -1.21
CA ALA A 217 -0.69 -7.01 -0.82
C ALA A 217 -1.25 -8.13 -1.72
N SER A 218 -1.00 -8.05 -3.03
CA SER A 218 -1.41 -9.07 -4.00
C SER A 218 -0.62 -10.36 -3.85
N LEU A 219 0.68 -10.27 -3.58
CA LEU A 219 1.54 -11.42 -3.30
C LEU A 219 1.08 -12.17 -2.05
N LYS A 220 0.70 -11.46 -0.97
CA LYS A 220 0.11 -12.07 0.23
C LYS A 220 -1.19 -12.80 -0.08
N LYS A 221 -2.07 -12.22 -0.89
CA LYS A 221 -3.28 -12.91 -1.39
C LYS A 221 -2.92 -14.15 -2.21
N ALA A 222 -1.92 -14.07 -3.09
CA ALA A 222 -1.48 -15.18 -3.92
C ALA A 222 -0.94 -16.32 -3.06
N GLN A 223 -0.11 -16.03 -2.05
CA GLN A 223 0.42 -17.02 -1.11
C GLN A 223 -0.71 -17.77 -0.37
N ASN A 224 -1.74 -17.05 0.07
CA ASN A 224 -2.91 -17.67 0.72
C ASN A 224 -3.68 -18.61 -0.22
N GLU A 225 -3.94 -18.17 -1.46
CA GLU A 225 -4.60 -19.01 -2.47
C GLU A 225 -3.76 -20.24 -2.84
N LEU A 226 -2.44 -20.07 -3.02
CA LEU A 226 -1.51 -21.16 -3.31
C LEU A 226 -1.42 -22.16 -2.15
N SER A 227 -1.45 -21.70 -0.91
CA SER A 227 -1.52 -22.56 0.27
C SER A 227 -2.76 -23.45 0.26
N ALA A 228 -3.94 -22.86 -0.01
CA ALA A 228 -5.19 -23.61 -0.11
C ALA A 228 -5.19 -24.62 -1.28
N LEU A 229 -4.59 -24.25 -2.41
CA LEU A 229 -4.45 -25.14 -3.58
C LEU A 229 -3.47 -26.30 -3.31
N LEU A 230 -2.34 -26.03 -2.66
CA LEU A 230 -1.34 -27.05 -2.29
C LEU A 230 -1.87 -28.01 -1.23
N ALA A 231 -2.75 -27.57 -0.33
CA ALA A 231 -3.41 -28.47 0.61
C ALA A 231 -4.27 -29.53 -0.10
N GLN A 232 -4.84 -29.20 -1.26
CA GLN A 232 -5.64 -30.12 -2.08
C GLN A 232 -4.78 -30.94 -3.05
N SER A 233 -3.63 -30.41 -3.46
CA SER A 233 -2.72 -31.07 -4.41
C SER A 233 -1.26 -30.88 -3.99
N PRO A 234 -0.80 -31.61 -2.95
CA PRO A 234 0.53 -31.40 -2.35
C PRO A 234 1.70 -31.67 -3.31
N ASP A 235 1.47 -32.53 -4.31
CA ASP A 235 2.46 -33.00 -5.27
C ASP A 235 2.45 -32.20 -6.59
N ASN A 236 1.75 -31.07 -6.64
CA ASN A 236 1.71 -30.24 -7.85
C ASN A 236 2.93 -29.32 -7.96
N ASP A 237 3.87 -29.71 -8.83
CA ASP A 237 5.13 -28.99 -9.05
C ASP A 237 4.95 -27.52 -9.46
N ASN A 238 3.94 -27.23 -10.28
CA ASN A 238 3.68 -25.86 -10.71
C ASN A 238 3.21 -24.98 -9.53
N LEU A 239 2.36 -25.51 -8.65
CA LEU A 239 1.92 -24.80 -7.46
C LEU A 239 3.08 -24.62 -6.46
N ALA A 240 3.93 -25.63 -6.30
CA ALA A 240 5.13 -25.52 -5.47
C ALA A 240 6.10 -24.45 -6.02
N LEU A 241 6.29 -24.38 -7.34
CA LEU A 241 7.09 -23.34 -7.97
C LEU A 241 6.49 -21.94 -7.74
N MET A 242 5.19 -21.77 -7.98
CA MET A 242 4.50 -20.51 -7.74
C MET A 242 4.61 -20.07 -6.28
N MET A 243 4.47 -21.01 -5.34
CA MET A 243 4.60 -20.74 -3.90
C MET A 243 6.02 -20.36 -3.51
N ALA A 244 7.02 -21.03 -4.05
CA ALA A 244 8.43 -20.72 -3.83
C ALA A 244 8.77 -19.29 -4.31
N VAL A 245 8.36 -18.95 -5.55
CA VAL A 245 8.58 -17.61 -6.12
C VAL A 245 7.86 -16.53 -5.32
N THR A 246 6.58 -16.73 -5.01
CA THR A 246 5.77 -15.76 -4.26
C THR A 246 6.37 -15.50 -2.88
N SER A 247 6.74 -16.57 -2.17
CA SER A 247 7.30 -16.48 -0.82
C SER A 247 8.70 -15.85 -0.83
N ALA A 248 9.53 -16.13 -1.85
CA ALA A 248 10.84 -15.51 -2.00
C ALA A 248 10.74 -14.00 -2.31
N GLN A 249 9.69 -13.57 -3.01
CA GLN A 249 9.40 -12.14 -3.24
C GLN A 249 8.92 -11.46 -1.96
N LEU A 250 8.09 -12.14 -1.16
CA LEU A 250 7.63 -11.66 0.15
C LEU A 250 8.72 -11.65 1.22
N GLY A 251 9.80 -12.41 1.03
CA GLY A 251 10.89 -12.54 2.00
C GLY A 251 10.71 -13.71 2.98
N ASP A 252 9.70 -14.55 2.80
CA ASP A 252 9.40 -15.71 3.64
C ASP A 252 10.34 -16.87 3.28
N ALA A 253 11.59 -16.79 3.76
CA ALA A 253 12.68 -17.71 3.41
C ALA A 253 12.31 -19.19 3.66
N GLU A 254 11.66 -19.48 4.80
CA GLU A 254 11.29 -20.83 5.20
C GLU A 254 10.26 -21.46 4.24
N ILE A 255 9.19 -20.72 3.92
CA ILE A 255 8.14 -21.19 3.00
C ILE A 255 8.70 -21.33 1.59
N ALA A 256 9.53 -20.38 1.18
CA ALA A 256 10.18 -20.39 -0.13
C ALA A 256 11.10 -21.62 -0.29
N GLN A 257 11.98 -21.86 0.69
CA GLN A 257 12.90 -22.99 0.70
C GLN A 257 12.15 -24.33 0.69
N ALA A 258 11.15 -24.49 1.57
CA ALA A 258 10.40 -25.72 1.71
C ALA A 258 9.67 -26.12 0.41
N ASN A 259 9.14 -25.15 -0.35
CA ASN A 259 8.49 -25.43 -1.63
C ASN A 259 9.49 -25.59 -2.78
N PHE A 260 10.60 -24.85 -2.76
CA PHE A 260 11.67 -25.04 -3.74
C PHE A 260 12.32 -26.43 -3.63
N ASP A 261 12.50 -26.94 -2.41
CA ASP A 261 13.06 -28.27 -2.18
C ASP A 261 12.25 -29.40 -2.80
N LYS A 262 10.93 -29.22 -2.98
CA LYS A 262 10.06 -30.21 -3.65
C LYS A 262 10.31 -30.32 -5.15
N ILE A 263 10.80 -29.24 -5.77
CA ILE A 263 10.89 -29.12 -7.23
C ILE A 263 12.32 -28.98 -7.76
N LYS A 264 13.30 -28.63 -6.91
CA LYS A 264 14.67 -28.31 -7.35
C LYS A 264 15.33 -29.43 -8.15
N ASP A 265 15.06 -30.69 -7.80
CA ASP A 265 15.64 -31.86 -8.46
C ASP A 265 14.97 -32.17 -9.81
N LYS A 266 13.79 -31.58 -10.05
CA LYS A 266 13.05 -31.66 -11.32
C LYS A 266 13.43 -30.52 -12.28
N LEU A 267 14.07 -29.47 -11.76
CA LEU A 267 14.58 -28.35 -12.55
C LEU A 267 16.05 -28.62 -12.92
N ALA A 268 16.39 -28.50 -14.20
CA ALA A 268 17.77 -28.63 -14.64
C ALA A 268 18.68 -27.59 -13.95
N PRO A 269 19.94 -27.92 -13.61
CA PRO A 269 20.85 -26.98 -12.93
C PRO A 269 21.12 -25.67 -13.69
N ASP A 270 20.97 -25.68 -15.02
CA ASP A 270 21.12 -24.52 -15.90
C ASP A 270 19.80 -23.75 -16.13
N ASN A 271 18.70 -24.17 -15.50
CA ASN A 271 17.43 -23.47 -15.60
C ASN A 271 17.54 -22.07 -14.94
N PRO A 272 17.26 -20.96 -15.68
CA PRO A 272 17.39 -19.61 -15.13
C PRO A 272 16.52 -19.34 -13.89
N MET A 273 15.32 -19.94 -13.82
CA MET A 273 14.42 -19.79 -12.67
C MET A 273 15.01 -20.47 -11.44
N ARG A 274 15.63 -21.65 -11.61
CA ARG A 274 16.31 -22.37 -10.53
C ARG A 274 17.45 -21.52 -9.96
N GLN A 275 18.31 -20.98 -10.82
CA GLN A 275 19.43 -20.13 -10.39
C GLN A 275 18.96 -18.87 -9.68
N THR A 276 17.91 -18.21 -10.21
CA THR A 276 17.32 -17.01 -9.59
C THR A 276 16.77 -17.31 -8.19
N LEU A 277 16.05 -18.42 -8.03
CA LEU A 277 15.53 -18.84 -6.74
C LEU A 277 16.63 -19.23 -5.76
N GLU A 278 17.64 -19.99 -6.19
CA GLU A 278 18.79 -20.38 -5.36
C GLU A 278 19.54 -19.15 -4.84
N GLN A 279 19.80 -18.16 -5.69
CA GLN A 279 20.43 -16.91 -5.28
C GLN A 279 19.57 -16.16 -4.26
N ARG A 280 18.28 -15.99 -4.55
CA ARG A 280 17.35 -15.26 -3.66
C ARG A 280 17.22 -15.95 -2.30
N LEU A 281 17.15 -17.28 -2.28
CA LEU A 281 17.09 -18.07 -1.04
C LEU A 281 18.39 -17.99 -0.25
N ALA A 282 19.55 -17.96 -0.90
CA ALA A 282 20.83 -17.75 -0.22
C ALA A 282 20.91 -16.35 0.42
N GLU A 283 20.43 -15.31 -0.26
CA GLU A 283 20.34 -13.95 0.29
C GLU A 283 19.41 -13.91 1.51
N LEU A 284 18.19 -14.46 1.38
CA LEU A 284 17.21 -14.50 2.47
C LEU A 284 17.68 -15.36 3.65
N GLY A 285 18.33 -16.51 3.38
CA GLY A 285 18.91 -17.37 4.41
C GLY A 285 20.10 -16.75 5.11
N GLY A 286 20.91 -15.96 4.40
CA GLY A 286 21.99 -15.16 5.00
C GLY A 286 21.46 -14.09 5.96
N VAL A 287 20.37 -13.42 5.60
CA VAL A 287 19.68 -12.45 6.48
C VAL A 287 19.08 -13.15 7.68
N ALA A 288 18.33 -14.24 7.48
CA ALA A 288 17.72 -15.00 8.58
C ALA A 288 18.76 -15.55 9.55
N LYS A 289 19.90 -16.05 9.03
CA LYS A 289 21.00 -16.54 9.85
C LYS A 289 21.73 -15.41 10.58
N ALA A 290 21.97 -14.27 9.93
CA ALA A 290 22.56 -13.10 10.59
C ALA A 290 21.64 -12.54 11.69
N ASP A 291 20.32 -12.52 11.47
CA ASP A 291 19.34 -12.13 12.48
C ASP A 291 19.28 -13.14 13.63
N GLN A 292 19.38 -14.45 13.34
CA GLN A 292 19.49 -15.48 14.39
C GLN A 292 20.81 -15.39 15.17
N ASP A 293 21.93 -15.18 14.50
CA ASP A 293 23.24 -15.01 15.14
C ASP A 293 23.30 -13.72 15.99
N ASN A 294 22.61 -12.64 15.55
CA ASN A 294 22.42 -11.43 16.35
C ASN A 294 21.37 -11.57 17.47
N ARG A 295 20.54 -12.61 17.41
CA ARG A 295 19.55 -13.00 18.43
C ARG A 295 19.94 -14.31 19.10
N ALA A 296 21.21 -14.36 19.51
CA ALA A 296 21.80 -15.44 20.27
C ALA A 296 22.69 -14.89 21.40
N LEU A 297 22.66 -15.56 22.55
CA LEU A 297 23.56 -15.32 23.68
C LEU A 297 24.61 -16.43 23.71
N GLU A 298 25.88 -16.07 23.56
CA GLU A 298 27.00 -16.99 23.76
C GLU A 298 27.31 -17.06 25.27
N ILE A 299 27.16 -18.25 25.86
CA ILE A 299 27.30 -18.49 27.29
C ILE A 299 28.49 -19.41 27.51
N THR A 300 29.52 -18.89 28.18
CA THR A 300 30.65 -19.68 28.66
C THR A 300 30.43 -20.04 30.13
N VAL A 301 30.33 -21.33 30.42
CA VAL A 301 30.18 -21.85 31.78
C VAL A 301 31.53 -22.37 32.26
N ASP A 302 32.00 -21.86 33.40
CA ASP A 302 33.19 -22.34 34.09
C ASP A 302 32.86 -22.68 35.55
N ILE A 303 33.77 -23.36 36.23
CA ILE A 303 33.58 -23.87 37.58
C ILE A 303 34.58 -23.22 38.53
N ALA A 304 34.06 -22.67 39.62
CA ALA A 304 34.86 -22.13 40.71
C ALA A 304 35.83 -23.19 41.24
N GLU A 305 37.06 -22.79 41.55
CA GLU A 305 38.14 -23.70 41.93
C GLU A 305 37.77 -24.66 43.06
N ALA A 306 36.99 -24.19 44.04
CA ALA A 306 36.54 -24.98 45.20
C ALA A 306 35.59 -26.14 44.84
N LEU A 307 34.89 -26.08 43.70
CA LEU A 307 33.88 -27.07 43.28
C LEU A 307 34.38 -28.00 42.19
N ARG A 308 35.58 -27.78 41.63
CA ARG A 308 36.12 -28.62 40.54
C ARG A 308 36.25 -30.11 40.90
N GLY A 309 36.49 -30.41 42.18
CA GLY A 309 36.56 -31.80 42.68
C GLY A 309 35.20 -32.47 42.88
N GLN A 310 34.09 -31.72 42.77
CA GLN A 310 32.72 -32.22 42.97
C GLN A 310 31.98 -32.45 41.65
N VAL A 311 32.62 -32.14 40.51
CA VAL A 311 32.02 -32.28 39.19
C VAL A 311 31.90 -33.76 38.85
N PRO A 312 30.70 -34.27 38.50
CA PRO A 312 30.56 -35.67 38.14
C PRO A 312 31.26 -35.96 36.80
N GLU A 313 31.85 -37.15 36.67
CA GLU A 313 32.50 -37.61 35.43
C GLU A 313 31.49 -37.77 34.27
N SER A 314 30.21 -37.95 34.58
CA SER A 314 29.12 -38.01 33.61
C SER A 314 27.89 -37.28 34.14
N GLY A 315 27.22 -36.52 33.29
CA GLY A 315 26.07 -35.71 33.68
C GLY A 315 25.72 -34.70 32.58
N PHE A 316 24.78 -33.82 32.90
CA PHE A 316 24.28 -32.79 32.00
C PHE A 316 24.60 -31.40 32.55
N LEU A 317 25.07 -30.53 31.67
CA LEU A 317 24.99 -29.09 31.84
C LEU A 317 23.64 -28.62 31.27
N VAL A 318 22.80 -28.08 32.14
CA VAL A 318 21.51 -27.48 31.79
C VAL A 318 21.63 -25.97 32.00
N VAL A 319 21.57 -25.21 30.91
CA VAL A 319 21.57 -23.75 30.94
C VAL A 319 20.18 -23.26 30.56
N PHE A 320 19.59 -22.43 31.41
CA PHE A 320 18.25 -21.91 31.17
C PHE A 320 18.11 -20.45 31.59
N ALA A 321 17.20 -19.77 30.90
CA ALA A 321 16.86 -18.37 31.16
C ALA A 321 15.51 -18.26 31.86
N ARG A 322 15.35 -17.27 32.73
CA ARG A 322 14.09 -16.81 33.30
C ARG A 322 13.86 -15.33 32.99
N SER A 323 12.61 -14.94 32.86
CA SER A 323 12.23 -13.53 32.64
C SER A 323 12.52 -12.67 33.86
N GLY A 324 13.12 -11.50 33.66
CA GLY A 324 13.47 -10.55 34.71
C GLY A 324 14.62 -11.02 35.60
N GLU A 325 14.74 -10.40 36.78
CA GLU A 325 15.84 -10.68 37.72
C GLU A 325 15.53 -11.84 38.68
N ALA A 326 14.30 -12.39 38.62
CA ALA A 326 13.81 -13.38 39.55
C ALA A 326 14.58 -14.72 39.46
N LYS A 327 15.06 -15.21 40.61
CA LYS A 327 15.77 -16.50 40.72
C LYS A 327 14.83 -17.72 40.69
N GLN A 328 13.52 -17.50 40.76
CA GLN A 328 12.50 -18.55 40.77
C GLN A 328 11.45 -18.25 39.70
N GLY A 329 10.88 -19.30 39.12
CA GLY A 329 9.90 -19.19 38.04
C GLY A 329 10.14 -20.21 36.94
N MET A 330 9.18 -20.29 36.02
CA MET A 330 9.27 -21.15 34.85
C MET A 330 10.39 -20.67 33.92
N PRO A 331 11.25 -21.57 33.41
CA PRO A 331 12.26 -21.20 32.41
C PRO A 331 11.60 -20.81 31.09
N ILE A 332 12.09 -19.75 30.45
CA ILE A 332 11.62 -19.30 29.14
C ILE A 332 12.39 -19.98 28.00
N ALA A 333 13.68 -20.25 28.19
CA ALA A 333 14.52 -20.97 27.23
C ALA A 333 15.46 -21.94 27.95
N VAL A 334 15.71 -23.13 27.38
CA VAL A 334 16.52 -24.17 28.01
C VAL A 334 17.36 -24.92 27.01
N LYS A 335 18.68 -24.96 27.27
CA LYS A 335 19.65 -25.77 26.53
C LYS A 335 20.28 -26.82 27.42
N ARG A 336 20.50 -28.00 26.86
CA ARG A 336 21.04 -29.17 27.56
C ARG A 336 22.21 -29.73 26.77
N GLN A 337 23.29 -30.03 27.45
CA GLN A 337 24.48 -30.60 26.86
C GLN A 337 25.14 -31.59 27.82
N ALA A 338 25.74 -32.66 27.30
CA ALA A 338 26.57 -33.55 28.13
C ALA A 338 27.83 -32.82 28.61
N ILE A 339 28.32 -33.16 29.80
CA ILE A 339 29.58 -32.59 30.31
C ILE A 339 30.74 -33.12 29.48
N THR A 340 31.49 -32.21 28.85
CA THR A 340 32.68 -32.54 28.03
C THR A 340 33.99 -32.02 28.63
N GLY A 341 33.94 -31.37 29.79
CA GLY A 341 35.05 -30.67 30.43
C GLY A 341 34.86 -29.15 30.41
N PHE A 342 35.39 -28.44 31.41
CA PHE A 342 35.19 -26.99 31.60
C PHE A 342 36.45 -26.18 31.23
N PRO A 343 36.29 -24.95 30.69
CA PRO A 343 35.02 -24.24 30.44
C PRO A 343 34.24 -24.80 29.23
N ILE A 344 32.91 -24.72 29.28
CA ILE A 344 31.99 -25.12 28.20
C ILE A 344 31.34 -23.87 27.61
N THR A 345 31.43 -23.69 26.29
CA THR A 345 30.74 -22.61 25.57
C THR A 345 29.54 -23.16 24.80
N LEU A 346 28.39 -22.51 24.94
CA LEU A 346 27.14 -22.85 24.24
C LEU A 346 26.34 -21.61 23.88
N THR A 347 25.44 -21.73 22.91
CA THR A 347 24.61 -20.61 22.44
C THR A 347 23.16 -20.79 22.83
N LEU A 348 22.55 -19.79 23.48
CA LEU A 348 21.12 -19.77 23.83
C LEU A 348 20.39 -18.74 22.96
N SER A 349 19.30 -19.15 22.30
CA SER A 349 18.56 -18.34 21.31
C SER A 349 17.04 -18.50 21.48
N ASP A 350 16.27 -17.77 20.66
CA ASP A 350 14.80 -17.93 20.62
C ASP A 350 14.35 -19.34 20.19
N SER A 351 15.21 -20.11 19.49
CA SER A 351 14.92 -21.52 19.14
C SER A 351 14.96 -22.46 20.34
N ASP A 352 15.57 -22.04 21.44
CA ASP A 352 15.65 -22.81 22.69
C ASP A 352 14.46 -22.49 23.63
N ALA A 353 13.49 -21.68 23.18
CA ALA A 353 12.31 -21.28 23.95
C ALA A 353 11.36 -22.46 24.22
N MET A 354 10.81 -22.53 25.43
CA MET A 354 9.84 -23.58 25.81
C MET A 354 8.45 -23.34 25.21
N LEU A 355 8.11 -22.09 24.92
CA LEU A 355 6.81 -21.68 24.35
C LEU A 355 7.05 -20.67 23.22
N PRO A 356 6.32 -20.76 22.08
CA PRO A 356 6.53 -19.88 20.92
C PRO A 356 6.37 -18.38 21.22
N GLU A 357 5.52 -18.04 22.19
CA GLU A 357 5.18 -16.65 22.57
C GLU A 357 6.17 -16.06 23.60
N LEU A 358 6.98 -16.90 24.28
CA LEU A 358 7.88 -16.50 25.37
C LEU A 358 9.34 -16.67 24.95
N THR A 359 9.78 -15.86 24.00
CA THR A 359 11.13 -15.90 23.45
C THR A 359 12.13 -15.07 24.28
N LEU A 360 13.42 -15.40 24.19
CA LEU A 360 14.48 -14.85 25.03
C LEU A 360 14.68 -13.35 24.80
N PHE A 361 14.64 -12.92 23.53
CA PHE A 361 14.91 -11.54 23.12
C PHE A 361 13.70 -10.59 23.27
N ASN A 362 12.56 -11.08 23.75
CA ASN A 362 11.39 -10.26 24.07
C ASN A 362 11.45 -9.64 25.48
N PHE A 363 12.47 -9.97 26.27
CA PHE A 363 12.65 -9.47 27.63
C PHE A 363 13.88 -8.57 27.74
N ASP A 364 13.73 -7.42 28.39
CA ASP A 364 14.84 -6.49 28.62
C ASP A 364 15.88 -7.07 29.60
N ALA A 365 15.42 -7.81 30.60
CA ALA A 365 16.25 -8.44 31.61
C ALA A 365 15.97 -9.94 31.72
N VAL A 366 17.03 -10.73 31.88
CA VAL A 366 16.95 -12.19 32.04
C VAL A 366 17.91 -12.69 33.11
N ASN A 367 17.48 -13.70 33.85
CA ASN A 367 18.31 -14.44 34.80
C ASN A 367 18.73 -15.76 34.14
N LEU A 368 20.01 -15.89 33.84
CA LEU A 368 20.63 -17.11 33.33
C LEU A 368 21.12 -17.96 34.50
N THR A 369 20.71 -19.23 34.51
CA THR A 369 21.21 -20.23 35.45
C THR A 369 21.89 -21.34 34.68
N ALA A 370 23.12 -21.68 35.07
CA ALA A 370 23.82 -22.88 34.61
C ALA A 370 23.81 -23.90 35.74
N ARG A 371 23.36 -25.12 35.44
CA ARG A 371 23.32 -26.21 36.42
C ARG A 371 23.96 -27.47 35.89
N ILE A 372 24.79 -28.10 36.72
CA ILE A 372 25.31 -29.45 36.52
C ILE A 372 24.45 -30.40 37.34
N SER A 373 23.86 -31.39 36.67
CA SER A 373 23.05 -32.43 37.31
C SER A 373 23.26 -33.79 36.65
N ASN A 374 22.90 -34.85 37.35
CA ASN A 374 22.83 -36.21 36.78
C ASN A 374 21.61 -36.39 35.86
N THR A 375 20.64 -35.45 35.92
CA THR A 375 19.44 -35.46 35.07
C THR A 375 19.41 -34.25 34.14
N PRO A 376 18.75 -34.34 32.97
CA PRO A 376 18.59 -33.21 32.05
C PRO A 376 17.47 -32.24 32.45
N ASP A 377 16.96 -32.35 33.68
CA ASP A 377 15.81 -31.59 34.17
C ASP A 377 16.20 -30.20 34.70
N VAL A 378 15.25 -29.26 34.60
CA VAL A 378 15.43 -27.87 35.06
C VAL A 378 15.11 -27.72 36.56
N SER A 379 14.49 -28.73 37.18
CA SER A 379 14.25 -28.76 38.63
C SER A 379 15.56 -28.98 39.39
N ALA A 380 15.74 -28.30 40.51
CA ALA A 380 16.94 -28.46 41.33
C ALA A 380 16.87 -29.77 42.12
N GLN A 381 17.98 -30.51 42.16
CA GLN A 381 18.18 -31.68 43.01
C GLN A 381 19.29 -31.42 44.02
N ALA A 382 19.23 -32.09 45.16
CA ALA A 382 20.31 -32.03 46.15
C ALA A 382 21.59 -32.63 45.56
N GLY A 383 22.71 -31.93 45.72
CA GLY A 383 24.00 -32.25 45.12
C GLY A 383 24.23 -31.66 43.72
N ASP A 384 23.25 -30.98 43.12
CA ASP A 384 23.47 -30.26 41.87
C ASP A 384 24.40 -29.05 42.09
N LEU A 385 25.25 -28.75 41.11
CA LEU A 385 26.09 -27.54 41.14
C LEU A 385 25.45 -26.45 40.28
N GLU A 386 25.36 -25.22 40.78
CA GLU A 386 24.66 -24.11 40.14
C GLU A 386 25.50 -22.82 40.11
N GLY A 387 25.38 -22.08 39.01
CA GLY A 387 25.83 -20.70 38.84
C GLY A 387 24.70 -19.84 38.27
N ASN A 388 24.67 -18.55 38.61
CA ASN A 388 23.62 -17.64 38.16
C ASN A 388 24.22 -16.31 37.69
N LEU A 389 23.64 -15.73 36.64
CA LEU A 389 23.99 -14.42 36.10
C LEU A 389 22.72 -13.65 35.73
N VAL A 390 22.61 -12.41 36.21
CA VAL A 390 21.49 -11.52 35.84
C VAL A 390 21.99 -10.55 34.76
N ILE A 391 21.30 -10.55 33.62
CA ILE A 391 21.51 -9.61 32.53
C ILE A 391 20.39 -8.58 32.59
N THR A 392 20.74 -7.30 32.75
CA THR A 392 19.78 -6.20 32.91
C THR A 392 19.40 -5.51 31.60
N SER A 393 20.10 -5.82 30.52
CA SER A 393 19.83 -5.32 29.16
C SER A 393 20.46 -6.29 28.16
N ILE A 394 19.64 -6.93 27.33
CA ILE A 394 20.10 -7.73 26.20
C ILE A 394 20.25 -6.78 25.00
N ALA A 395 21.48 -6.45 24.61
CA ALA A 395 21.71 -5.64 23.42
C ALA A 395 21.47 -6.47 22.14
N THR A 396 21.06 -5.83 21.05
CA THR A 396 21.03 -6.48 19.73
C THR A 396 22.46 -6.54 19.16
N GLY A 397 23.04 -7.74 19.05
CA GLY A 397 24.42 -7.99 18.61
C GLY A 397 25.03 -9.24 19.25
N PRO A 398 26.28 -9.60 18.93
CA PRO A 398 26.95 -10.75 19.55
C PRO A 398 27.17 -10.49 21.04
N ASN A 399 26.37 -11.14 21.89
CA ASN A 399 26.49 -11.02 23.34
C ASN A 399 27.17 -12.25 23.91
N SER A 400 28.32 -12.07 24.54
CA SER A 400 29.01 -13.13 25.27
C SER A 400 28.94 -12.91 26.78
N TYR A 401 28.57 -13.95 27.51
CA TYR A 401 28.42 -13.93 28.95
C TYR A 401 29.14 -15.13 29.57
N THR A 402 29.69 -14.92 30.76
CA THR A 402 30.34 -15.99 31.53
C THR A 402 29.54 -16.28 32.79
N ILE A 403 29.20 -17.54 33.03
CA ILE A 403 28.56 -18.00 34.25
C ILE A 403 29.56 -18.87 35.00
N GLU A 404 29.93 -18.46 36.20
CA GLU A 404 30.73 -19.28 37.11
C GLU A 404 29.81 -20.10 38.01
N ILE A 405 29.97 -21.42 37.99
CA ILE A 405 29.32 -22.34 38.92
C ILE A 405 30.04 -22.27 40.26
N ASN A 406 29.35 -21.76 41.27
CA ASN A 406 29.94 -21.41 42.57
C ASN A 406 29.12 -21.86 43.77
N LYS A 407 28.03 -22.62 43.56
CA LYS A 407 27.15 -23.09 44.62
C LYS A 407 26.76 -24.55 44.43
N GLU A 408 26.79 -25.33 45.50
CA GLU A 408 26.14 -26.65 45.58
C GLU A 408 24.72 -26.49 46.16
N ILE A 409 23.75 -27.19 45.57
CA ILE A 409 22.37 -27.22 46.05
C ILE A 409 22.27 -28.25 47.18
N GLN A 410 21.78 -27.81 48.34
CA GLN A 410 21.59 -28.66 49.53
C GLN A 410 20.24 -29.34 49.56
#